data_AF-A0A139NBY7-F1
#
_entry.id   AF-A0A139NBY7-F1
#
_cell.length_a   1.000
_cell.length_b   1.000
_cell.length_c   1.000
_cell.angle_alpha   90.00
_cell.angle_beta   90.00
_cell.angle_gamma   90.00
#
_symmetry.space_group_name_H-M   'P 1'
#
loop_
_entity.id
_entity.type
_entity.pdbx_description
1 polymer ?
#
loop_
_entity_poly.entity_id
_entity_poly.type
_entity_poly.pdbx_seq_one_letter_code
_entity_poly.pdbx_strand_id
1 'polypeptide(L)'
;MALRIRRFDDSAELTLKISQEVGTMEYNQALSADEVNSIIGSMTLPEGEILENLKKTKMQLNQLTILGHLTTIRREMKHKFGLLALDENFYFDVHDYEIELEVQDAEDGKVNFLDFLQENNLPYTPLKSKIARFAKNLPNS
;
A
#
# COMPACT_ATOMS: atom_id res chain seq x y z
N MET A 1 -1.31 -11.52 -2.49
CA MET A 1 -2.23 -10.86 -1.54
C MET A 1 -1.41 -10.01 -0.58
N ALA A 2 -1.93 -8.88 -0.15
CA ALA A 2 -1.32 -8.03 0.88
C ALA A 2 -2.42 -7.53 1.83
N LEU A 3 -2.16 -7.59 3.14
CA LEU A 3 -3.03 -7.05 4.18
C LEU A 3 -2.25 -5.98 4.94
N ARG A 4 -2.86 -4.84 5.22
CA ARG A 4 -2.27 -3.78 6.05
C ARG A 4 -3.32 -3.08 6.88
N ILE A 5 -2.88 -2.50 7.99
CA ILE A 5 -3.55 -1.36 8.61
C ILE A 5 -2.82 -0.12 8.13
N ARG A 6 -3.56 0.90 7.69
CA ARG A 6 -3.03 2.24 7.47
C ARG A 6 -3.63 3.17 8.52
N ARG A 7 -2.78 3.99 9.13
CA ARG A 7 -3.16 5.02 10.10
C ARG A 7 -2.87 6.39 9.51
N PHE A 8 -3.83 7.29 9.65
CA PHE A 8 -3.73 8.72 9.41
C PHE A 8 -3.76 9.46 10.76
N ASP A 9 -3.75 10.79 10.72
CA ASP A 9 -3.74 11.61 11.95
C ASP A 9 -5.00 11.40 12.80
N ASP A 10 -6.16 11.22 12.17
CA ASP A 10 -7.48 11.16 12.81
C ASP A 10 -8.27 9.87 12.51
N SER A 11 -7.74 9.00 11.67
CA SER A 11 -8.47 7.86 11.12
C SER A 11 -7.55 6.67 10.84
N ALA A 12 -8.15 5.49 10.69
CA ALA A 12 -7.42 4.29 10.31
C ALA A 12 -8.29 3.42 9.39
N GLU A 13 -7.64 2.61 8.57
CA GLU A 13 -8.29 1.68 7.66
C GLU A 13 -7.56 0.34 7.65
N LEU A 14 -8.33 -0.74 7.51
CA LEU A 14 -7.85 -2.05 7.11
C LEU A 14 -7.97 -2.17 5.60
N THR A 15 -6.89 -2.54 4.93
CA THR A 15 -6.87 -2.73 3.48
C THR A 15 -6.43 -4.14 3.12
N LEU A 16 -7.21 -4.82 2.29
CA LEU A 16 -6.85 -6.10 1.65
C LEU A 16 -6.69 -5.91 0.14
N LYS A 17 -5.49 -6.21 -0.38
CA LYS A 17 -5.18 -6.21 -1.81
C LYS A 17 -5.04 -7.63 -2.34
N ILE A 18 -5.81 -7.95 -3.38
CA ILE A 18 -5.79 -9.25 -4.07
C ILE A 18 -5.44 -9.02 -5.55
N SER A 19 -4.30 -9.55 -5.98
CA SER A 19 -3.87 -9.50 -7.38
C SER A 19 -4.87 -10.23 -8.27
N GLN A 20 -5.19 -9.63 -9.42
CA GLN A 20 -6.08 -10.19 -10.44
C GLN A 20 -5.29 -10.43 -11.74
N GLU A 21 -5.92 -11.01 -12.78
CA GLU A 21 -5.32 -11.10 -14.12
C GLU A 21 -4.97 -9.70 -14.67
N VAL A 22 -5.83 -8.71 -14.43
CA VAL A 22 -5.60 -7.30 -14.76
C VAL A 22 -5.75 -6.47 -13.49
N GLY A 23 -4.66 -5.81 -13.08
CA GLY A 23 -4.65 -4.89 -11.94
C GLY A 23 -4.69 -5.59 -10.57
N THR A 24 -5.28 -4.91 -9.59
CA THR A 24 -5.38 -5.38 -8.20
C THR A 24 -6.72 -4.95 -7.62
N MET A 25 -7.47 -5.92 -7.08
CA MET A 25 -8.70 -5.64 -6.34
C MET A 25 -8.32 -5.18 -4.92
N GLU A 26 -8.92 -4.08 -4.47
CA GLU A 26 -8.65 -3.48 -3.17
C GLU A 26 -9.95 -3.36 -2.36
N TYR A 27 -9.94 -3.93 -1.16
CA TYR A 27 -11.03 -3.80 -0.18
C TYR A 27 -10.54 -2.90 0.95
N ASN A 28 -11.31 -1.87 1.28
CA ASN A 28 -11.00 -0.91 2.34
C ASN A 28 -12.13 -0.88 3.37
N GLN A 29 -11.77 -1.01 4.64
CA GLN A 29 -12.69 -0.97 5.76
C GLN A 29 -12.16 0.05 6.78
N ALA A 30 -12.97 1.05 7.13
CA ALA A 30 -12.64 1.98 8.20
C ALA A 30 -12.49 1.25 9.53
N LEU A 31 -11.52 1.69 10.34
CA LEU A 31 -11.26 1.16 11.68
C LEU A 31 -11.47 2.26 12.73
N SER A 32 -12.17 1.90 13.80
CA SER A 32 -12.16 2.63 15.06
C SER A 32 -10.83 2.47 15.80
N ALA A 33 -10.57 3.35 16.76
CA ALA A 33 -9.39 3.25 17.61
C ALA A 33 -9.34 1.92 18.39
N ASP A 34 -10.48 1.43 18.86
CA ASP A 34 -10.59 0.17 19.59
C ASP A 34 -10.29 -1.04 18.70
N GLU A 35 -10.73 -1.02 17.44
CA GLU A 35 -10.39 -2.07 16.47
C GLU A 35 -8.89 -2.06 16.13
N VAL A 36 -8.29 -0.88 15.95
CA VAL A 36 -6.83 -0.78 15.76
C VAL A 36 -6.09 -1.37 16.95
N ASN A 37 -6.49 -1.03 18.18
CA ASN A 37 -5.88 -1.56 19.40
C ASN A 37 -6.07 -3.08 19.51
N SER A 38 -7.23 -3.60 19.13
CA SER A 38 -7.53 -5.03 19.14
C SER A 38 -6.69 -5.80 18.12
N ILE A 39 -6.45 -5.26 16.93
CA ILE A 39 -5.59 -5.91 15.95
C ILE A 39 -4.12 -5.86 16.41
N ILE A 40 -3.65 -4.72 16.93
CA ILE A 40 -2.26 -4.59 17.39
C ILE A 40 -1.98 -5.46 18.63
N GLY A 41 -2.91 -5.50 19.58
CA GLY A 41 -2.74 -6.20 20.85
C GLY A 41 -3.00 -7.70 20.80
N SER A 42 -4.02 -8.13 20.05
CA SER A 42 -4.48 -9.53 20.05
C SER A 42 -4.76 -10.11 18.67
N MET A 43 -4.35 -9.43 17.58
CA MET A 43 -4.61 -9.86 16.20
C MET A 43 -6.09 -10.16 15.93
N THR A 44 -6.99 -9.43 16.59
CA THR A 44 -8.42 -9.62 16.42
C THR A 44 -8.91 -8.70 15.31
N LEU A 45 -9.17 -9.28 14.14
CA LEU A 45 -9.73 -8.56 12.99
C LEU A 45 -11.22 -8.27 13.22
N PRO A 46 -11.71 -7.08 12.84
CA PRO A 46 -13.14 -6.76 12.90
C PRO A 46 -13.93 -7.58 11.88
N GLU A 47 -15.23 -7.74 12.15
CA GLU A 47 -16.15 -8.31 11.15
C GLU A 47 -16.29 -7.37 9.94
N GLY A 48 -16.51 -7.96 8.77
CA GLY A 48 -16.64 -7.22 7.52
C GLY A 48 -16.08 -7.98 6.32
N GLU A 49 -16.16 -7.34 5.16
CA GLU A 49 -15.83 -7.95 3.86
C GLU A 49 -14.37 -8.45 3.81
N ILE A 50 -13.43 -7.77 4.47
CA ILE A 50 -12.04 -8.21 4.52
C ILE A 50 -11.91 -9.54 5.26
N LEU A 51 -12.53 -9.66 6.44
CA LEU A 51 -12.49 -10.90 7.22
C LEU A 51 -13.20 -12.04 6.49
N GLU A 52 -14.33 -11.78 5.83
CA GLU A 52 -15.02 -12.76 5.00
C GLU A 52 -14.15 -13.24 3.83
N ASN A 53 -13.47 -12.33 3.13
CA ASN A 53 -12.56 -12.69 2.04
C ASN A 53 -11.38 -13.51 2.54
N LEU A 54 -10.80 -13.16 3.69
CA LEU A 54 -9.72 -13.94 4.31
C LEU A 54 -10.20 -15.35 4.70
N LYS A 55 -11.41 -15.48 5.28
CA LYS A 55 -12.03 -16.78 5.62
C LYS A 55 -12.26 -17.70 4.41
N LYS A 56 -12.44 -17.13 3.20
CA LYS A 56 -12.54 -17.91 1.94
C LYS A 56 -11.20 -18.48 1.47
N THR A 57 -10.08 -17.98 1.98
CA THR A 57 -8.74 -18.51 1.67
C THR A 57 -8.42 -19.73 2.53
N LYS A 58 -7.40 -20.50 2.15
CA LYS A 58 -6.87 -21.61 2.99
C LYS A 58 -5.97 -21.12 4.15
N MET A 59 -5.94 -19.82 4.43
CA MET A 59 -5.07 -19.23 5.44
C MET A 59 -5.60 -19.49 6.84
N GLN A 60 -4.71 -19.82 7.76
CA GLN A 60 -5.04 -19.89 9.17
C GLN A 60 -4.91 -18.49 9.79
N LEU A 61 -6.04 -17.86 10.13
CA LEU A 61 -6.05 -16.47 10.64
C LEU A 61 -5.28 -16.31 11.95
N ASN A 62 -5.16 -17.37 12.74
CA ASN A 62 -4.37 -17.38 13.98
C ASN A 62 -2.85 -17.34 13.75
N GLN A 63 -2.38 -17.47 12.50
CA GLN A 63 -0.97 -17.31 12.13
C GLN A 63 -0.62 -15.89 11.67
N LEU A 64 -1.62 -15.00 11.58
CA LEU A 64 -1.38 -13.61 11.24
C LEU A 64 -0.53 -12.96 12.34
N THR A 65 0.49 -12.23 11.91
CA THR A 65 1.35 -11.43 12.78
C THR A 65 1.64 -10.10 12.12
N ILE A 66 1.89 -9.08 12.93
CA ILE A 66 2.38 -7.80 12.43
C ILE A 66 3.85 -7.98 12.06
N LEU A 67 4.15 -7.77 10.78
CA LEU A 67 5.53 -7.88 10.25
C LEU A 67 6.37 -6.62 10.53
N GLY A 68 5.71 -5.49 10.76
CA GLY A 68 6.33 -4.20 11.09
C GLY A 68 5.51 -3.04 10.53
N HIS A 69 6.13 -1.88 10.38
CA HIS A 69 5.48 -0.67 9.86
C HIS A 69 6.30 0.03 8.77
N LEU A 70 5.61 0.71 7.87
CA LEU A 70 6.20 1.59 6.86
C LEU A 70 5.48 2.94 6.95
N THR A 71 6.25 4.00 7.21
CA THR A 71 5.76 5.37 7.22
C THR A 71 5.99 5.99 5.87
N THR A 72 4.97 6.61 5.28
CA THR A 72 5.09 7.37 4.03
C THR A 72 4.66 8.81 4.27
N ILE A 73 5.52 9.77 3.94
CA ILE A 73 5.14 11.17 3.75
C ILE A 73 4.76 11.31 2.29
N ARG A 74 3.48 11.53 2.02
CA ARG A 74 2.94 11.66 0.66
C ARG A 74 2.63 13.12 0.33
N ARG A 75 3.04 13.56 -0.85
CA ARG A 75 2.63 14.84 -1.46
C ARG A 75 1.94 14.57 -2.78
N GLU A 76 0.71 15.05 -2.92
CA GLU A 76 -0.09 14.81 -4.12
C GLU A 76 -0.30 16.10 -4.93
N MET A 77 -0.33 15.96 -6.25
CA MET A 77 -0.63 17.03 -7.19
C MET A 77 -1.54 16.52 -8.29
N LYS A 78 -2.71 17.14 -8.46
CA LYS A 78 -3.56 16.91 -9.63
C LYS A 78 -2.85 17.44 -10.88
N HIS A 79 -2.75 16.60 -11.89
CA HIS A 79 -2.12 16.92 -13.16
C HIS A 79 -3.09 16.62 -14.32
N LYS A 80 -2.79 17.13 -15.52
CA LYS A 80 -3.64 16.98 -16.72
C LYS A 80 -3.93 15.52 -17.09
N PHE A 81 -3.04 14.61 -16.70
CA PHE A 81 -3.10 13.19 -17.06
C PHE A 81 -3.40 12.26 -15.87
N GLY A 82 -3.64 12.79 -14.66
CA GLY A 82 -3.90 11.97 -13.48
C GLY A 82 -3.44 12.61 -12.17
N LEU A 83 -3.36 11.81 -11.11
CA LEU A 83 -2.86 12.24 -9.80
C LEU A 83 -1.41 11.80 -9.65
N LEU A 84 -0.50 12.78 -9.57
CA LEU A 84 0.90 12.51 -9.24
C LEU A 84 1.05 12.46 -7.72
N ALA A 85 1.72 11.44 -7.22
CA ALA A 85 2.08 11.31 -5.81
C ALA A 85 3.60 11.16 -5.67
N LEU A 86 4.20 12.00 -4.83
CA LEU A 86 5.58 11.87 -4.38
C LEU A 86 5.59 11.31 -2.96
N ASP A 87 6.22 10.16 -2.80
CA ASP A 87 6.27 9.42 -1.56
C ASP A 87 7.69 9.36 -1.03
N GLU A 88 7.88 9.81 0.20
CA GLU A 88 9.09 9.61 1.00
C GLU A 88 8.81 8.53 2.05
N ASN A 89 9.51 7.40 1.98
CA ASN A 89 9.21 6.21 2.76
C ASN A 89 10.30 5.92 3.81
N PHE A 90 9.88 5.53 5.00
CA PHE A 90 10.73 5.11 6.12
C PHE A 90 10.28 3.75 6.64
N TYR A 91 11.19 2.76 6.63
CA TYR A 91 10.93 1.42 7.16
C TYR A 91 12.23 0.72 7.49
N PHE A 92 12.32 0.10 8.67
CA PHE A 92 13.59 -0.44 9.20
C PHE A 92 14.71 0.63 9.09
N ASP A 93 15.87 0.27 8.53
CA ASP A 93 16.99 1.18 8.26
C ASP A 93 16.96 1.76 6.83
N VAL A 94 15.81 1.67 6.15
CA VAL A 94 15.65 2.15 4.77
C VAL A 94 14.88 3.47 4.74
N HIS A 95 15.44 4.41 3.99
CA HIS A 95 14.83 5.68 3.60
C HIS A 95 14.89 5.78 2.07
N ASP A 96 13.73 5.83 1.41
CA ASP A 96 13.66 5.88 -0.05
C ASP A 96 12.55 6.80 -0.57
N TYR A 97 12.57 7.04 -1.88
CA TYR A 97 11.63 7.91 -2.57
C TYR A 97 10.95 7.19 -3.74
N GLU A 98 9.71 7.55 -4.02
CA GLU A 98 8.93 7.00 -5.14
C GLU A 98 8.04 8.09 -5.74
N ILE A 99 7.85 8.05 -7.06
CA ILE A 99 6.85 8.85 -7.77
C ILE A 99 5.84 7.88 -8.38
N GLU A 100 4.56 8.07 -8.06
CA GLU A 100 3.44 7.30 -8.60
C GLU A 100 2.55 8.22 -9.44
N LEU A 101 1.97 7.66 -10.51
CA LEU A 101 0.91 8.31 -11.29
C LEU A 101 -0.33 7.42 -11.26
N GLU A 102 -1.41 7.93 -10.66
CA GLU A 102 -2.71 7.29 -10.68
C GLU A 102 -3.54 7.78 -11.89
N VAL A 103 -3.95 6.84 -12.73
CA VAL A 103 -4.65 7.05 -14.01
C VAL A 103 -5.82 6.07 -14.15
N GLN A 104 -6.76 6.38 -15.05
CA GLN A 104 -7.82 5.43 -15.43
C GLN A 104 -7.37 4.45 -16.52
N ASP A 105 -6.55 4.92 -17.46
CA ASP A 105 -5.98 4.11 -18.54
C ASP A 105 -4.48 3.89 -18.30
N ALA A 106 -4.08 2.63 -18.15
CA ALA A 106 -2.71 2.26 -17.83
C ALA A 106 -1.74 2.44 -19.01
N GLU A 107 -2.20 2.31 -20.26
CA GLU A 107 -1.35 2.46 -21.44
C GLU A 107 -1.01 3.93 -21.64
N ASP A 108 -2.03 4.80 -21.66
CA ASP A 108 -1.86 6.25 -21.76
C ASP A 108 -1.12 6.81 -20.55
N GLY A 109 -1.41 6.30 -19.35
CA GLY A 109 -0.73 6.73 -18.13
C GLY A 109 0.77 6.45 -18.16
N LYS A 110 1.19 5.32 -18.73
CA LYS A 110 2.62 5.00 -18.87
C LYS A 110 3.35 5.99 -19.77
N VAL A 111 2.75 6.35 -20.91
CA VAL A 111 3.33 7.34 -21.85
C VAL A 111 3.45 8.69 -21.14
N ASN A 112 2.35 9.18 -20.56
CA ASN A 112 2.31 10.45 -19.84
C ASN A 112 3.32 10.51 -18.67
N PHE A 113 3.51 9.40 -17.96
CA PHE A 113 4.47 9.33 -16.85
C PHE A 113 5.91 9.44 -17.36
N LEU A 114 6.27 8.72 -18.42
CA LEU A 114 7.61 8.77 -19.00
C LEU A 114 7.93 10.15 -19.56
N ASP A 115 6.98 10.79 -20.25
CA ASP A 115 7.13 12.14 -20.77
C ASP A 115 7.33 13.14 -19.63
N PHE A 116 6.54 13.03 -18.55
CA PHE A 116 6.70 13.87 -17.35
C PHE A 116 8.09 13.73 -16.73
N LEU A 117 8.62 12.50 -16.60
CA LEU A 117 9.95 12.29 -16.08
C LEU A 117 11.02 12.92 -16.99
N GLN A 118 10.87 12.77 -18.31
CA GLN A 118 11.80 13.35 -19.28
C GLN A 118 11.78 14.88 -19.25
N GLU A 119 10.60 15.52 -19.23
CA GLU A 119 10.44 16.98 -19.16
C GLU A 119 11.11 17.57 -17.90
N ASN A 120 11.13 16.81 -16.81
CA ASN A 120 11.71 17.23 -15.52
C ASN A 120 13.15 16.74 -15.30
N ASN A 121 13.78 16.12 -16.32
CA ASN A 121 15.12 15.52 -16.24
C ASN A 121 15.27 14.50 -15.10
N LEU A 122 14.22 13.73 -14.83
CA LEU A 122 14.19 12.67 -13.84
C LEU A 122 14.49 11.30 -14.49
N PRO A 123 15.44 10.51 -13.95
CA PRO A 123 15.72 9.19 -14.49
C PRO A 123 14.58 8.22 -14.15
N TYR A 124 14.11 7.47 -15.14
CA TYR A 124 13.20 6.36 -14.89
C TYR A 124 13.97 5.17 -14.29
N THR A 125 13.60 4.77 -13.07
CA THR A 125 14.09 3.55 -12.44
C THR A 125 12.89 2.68 -12.06
N PRO A 126 12.77 1.46 -12.59
CA PRO A 126 11.66 0.57 -12.22
C PRO A 126 11.79 0.19 -10.74
N LEU A 127 10.73 0.43 -9.96
CA LEU A 127 10.65 0.10 -8.55
C LEU A 127 9.78 -1.13 -8.32
N LYS A 128 10.19 -1.97 -7.36
CA LYS A 128 9.29 -2.98 -6.79
C LYS A 128 8.28 -2.28 -5.88
N SER A 129 7.10 -2.86 -5.71
CA SER A 129 6.08 -2.32 -4.81
C SER A 129 6.63 -2.10 -3.39
N LYS A 130 6.08 -1.10 -2.68
CA LYS A 130 6.45 -0.80 -1.29
C LYS A 130 6.47 -2.05 -0.40
N ILE A 131 5.47 -2.93 -0.51
CA ILE A 131 5.43 -4.17 0.29
C ILE A 131 6.53 -5.16 -0.09
N ALA A 132 6.92 -5.25 -1.36
CA ALA A 132 8.02 -6.11 -1.78
C ALA A 132 9.37 -5.55 -1.32
N ARG A 133 9.54 -4.22 -1.33
CA ARG A 133 10.73 -3.56 -0.77
C ARG A 133 10.79 -3.73 0.75
N PHE A 134 9.67 -3.56 1.44
CA PHE A 134 9.53 -3.79 2.87
C PHE A 134 9.88 -5.25 3.23
N ALA A 135 9.26 -6.23 2.56
CA ALA A 135 9.47 -7.65 2.85
C ALA A 135 10.94 -8.09 2.68
N LYS A 136 11.66 -7.51 1.70
CA LYS A 136 13.10 -7.78 1.52
C LYS A 136 13.95 -7.36 2.72
N ASN A 137 13.48 -6.41 3.52
CA ASN A 137 14.21 -5.86 4.66
C ASN A 137 13.67 -6.37 6.01
N LEU A 138 12.79 -7.38 6.02
CA LEU A 138 12.33 -7.98 7.27
C LEU A 138 13.51 -8.63 8.01
N PRO A 139 13.71 -8.34 9.30
CA PRO A 139 14.75 -9.00 10.09
C PRO A 139 14.47 -10.51 10.13
N ASN A 140 15.44 -11.30 9.66
CA ASN A 140 15.38 -12.77 9.47
C ASN A 140 14.78 -13.29 8.13
N SER A 141 14.84 -12.49 7.05
CA SER A 141 14.54 -12.95 5.68
C SER A 141 15.73 -13.59 4.97
#